data_AF-A0A4R9BII3-F1
#
_entry.id   AF-A0A4R9BII3-F1
#
_cell.length_a   1.000
_cell.length_b   1.000
_cell.length_c   1.000
_cell.angle_alpha   90.00
_cell.angle_beta   90.00
_cell.angle_gamma   90.00
#
_symmetry.space_group_name_H-M   'P 1'
#
loop_
_entity.id
_entity.type
_entity.pdbx_description
1 polymer ?
#
loop_
_entity_poly.entity_id
_entity_poly.type
_entity_poly.pdbx_seq_one_letter_code
_entity_poly.pdbx_strand_id
1 'polypeptide(L)'
;MSRTMRLKPNELVTAWPDGPASDAIGEVARVFAANLRRAIGTRSIRSAAETCGMNHATLIGILEGRAWPDMETIAKLERGLDAALWPGHNTLS
;
A
#
# COMPACT_ATOMS: atom_id res chain seq x y z
N MET A 1 20.81 -16.93 14.60
CA MET A 1 20.37 -16.82 13.19
C MET A 1 19.94 -15.39 12.94
N SER A 2 20.65 -14.69 12.06
CA SER A 2 20.34 -13.30 11.70
C SER A 2 18.99 -13.28 10.98
N ARG A 3 18.00 -12.56 11.51
CA ARG A 3 16.75 -12.29 10.81
C ARG A 3 17.10 -11.46 9.57
N THR A 4 16.98 -12.03 8.37
CA THR A 4 17.08 -11.26 7.12
C THR A 4 16.09 -10.10 7.24
N MET A 5 16.60 -8.88 7.33
CA MET A 5 15.77 -7.69 7.44
C MET A 5 14.98 -7.57 6.14
N ARG A 6 13.66 -7.70 6.23
CA ARG A 6 12.79 -7.47 5.08
C ARG A 6 12.92 -6.00 4.69
N LEU A 7 13.33 -5.76 3.44
CA LEU A 7 13.26 -4.44 2.83
C LEU A 7 11.81 -3.93 2.88
N LYS A 8 11.67 -2.63 3.09
CA LYS A 8 10.41 -1.90 3.03
C LYS A 8 10.01 -1.70 1.57
N PRO A 9 8.71 -1.53 1.28
CA PRO A 9 8.25 -1.25 -0.08
C PRO A 9 8.98 -0.12 -0.78
N ASN A 10 9.24 1.00 -0.08
CA ASN A 10 9.95 2.14 -0.67
C ASN A 10 11.46 1.93 -0.90
N GLU A 11 12.05 0.87 -0.34
CA GLU A 11 13.42 0.46 -0.62
C GLU A 11 13.49 -0.43 -1.88
N LEU A 12 12.34 -0.94 -2.33
CA LEU A 12 12.20 -1.78 -3.52
C LEU A 12 11.73 -1.01 -4.76
N VAL A 13 11.49 0.31 -4.65
CA VAL A 13 10.96 1.13 -5.76
C VAL A 13 11.72 2.43 -5.85
N THR A 14 12.29 2.71 -7.03
CA THR A 14 12.93 4.00 -7.29
C THR A 14 11.86 5.09 -7.31
N ALA A 15 12.06 6.20 -6.60
CA ALA A 15 11.09 7.30 -6.53
C ALA A 15 9.67 6.84 -6.15
N TRP A 16 9.53 6.20 -4.98
CA TRP A 16 8.28 5.63 -4.49
C TRP A 16 7.08 6.60 -4.60
N PRO A 17 5.90 6.13 -5.03
CA PRO A 17 5.57 4.88 -5.74
C PRO A 17 5.56 5.07 -7.27
N ASP A 18 6.12 6.16 -7.77
CA ASP A 18 5.93 6.61 -9.15
C ASP A 18 7.01 6.10 -10.10
N GLY A 19 8.18 5.69 -9.61
CA GLY A 19 9.22 5.07 -10.42
C GLY A 19 9.20 3.53 -10.41
N PRO A 20 10.16 2.89 -11.09
CA PRO A 20 10.17 1.44 -11.29
C PRO A 20 10.50 0.65 -10.02
N ALA A 21 9.83 -0.49 -9.84
CA ALA A 21 10.18 -1.48 -8.83
C ALA A 21 11.39 -2.33 -9.24
N SER A 22 12.18 -2.74 -8.26
CA SER A 22 13.36 -3.59 -8.42
C SER A 22 13.01 -5.05 -8.71
N ASP A 23 11.84 -5.50 -8.27
CA ASP A 23 11.34 -6.86 -8.48
C ASP A 23 9.79 -6.90 -8.51
N ALA A 24 9.23 -8.07 -8.84
CA ALA A 24 7.79 -8.27 -8.92
C ALA A 24 7.05 -8.08 -7.58
N ILE A 25 7.73 -8.29 -6.45
CA ILE A 25 7.13 -8.14 -5.11
C ILE A 25 7.05 -6.66 -4.73
N GLY A 26 8.08 -5.88 -5.03
CA GLY A 26 8.07 -4.43 -4.97
C GLY A 26 7.00 -3.83 -5.87
N GLU A 27 6.79 -4.40 -7.06
CA GLU A 27 5.77 -3.95 -7.99
C GLU A 27 4.35 -4.14 -7.43
N VAL A 28 4.08 -5.26 -6.75
CA VAL A 28 2.81 -5.45 -6.03
C VAL A 28 2.58 -4.33 -5.01
N ALA A 29 3.61 -3.99 -4.22
CA ALA A 29 3.48 -2.94 -3.21
C ALA A 29 3.28 -1.56 -3.85
N ARG A 30 4.01 -1.28 -4.93
CA ARG A 30 3.91 -0.03 -5.70
C ARG A 30 2.51 0.17 -6.25
N VAL A 31 1.97 -0.83 -6.94
CA VAL A 31 0.63 -0.79 -7.54
C VAL A 31 -0.45 -0.71 -6.46
N PHE A 32 -0.29 -1.45 -5.35
CA PHE A 32 -1.20 -1.34 -4.21
C PHE A 32 -1.26 0.10 -3.65
N ALA A 33 -0.10 0.73 -3.45
CA ALA A 33 -0.04 2.10 -2.95
C ALA A 33 -0.64 3.13 -3.94
N ALA A 34 -0.43 2.93 -5.24
CA ALA A 34 -1.06 3.75 -6.28
C ALA A 34 -2.59 3.59 -6.30
N ASN A 35 -3.09 2.35 -6.23
CA ASN A 35 -4.52 2.06 -6.12
C ASN A 35 -5.12 2.70 -4.86
N LEU A 36 -4.41 2.64 -3.73
CA LEU A 36 -4.83 3.23 -2.47
C LEU A 36 -4.91 4.76 -2.55
N ARG A 37 -3.90 5.43 -3.14
CA ARG A 37 -3.95 6.88 -3.39
C ARG A 37 -5.17 7.27 -4.22
N ARG A 38 -5.43 6.52 -5.29
CA ARG A 38 -6.59 6.73 -6.16
C ARG A 38 -7.91 6.51 -5.42
N ALA A 39 -8.01 5.45 -4.61
CA ALA A 39 -9.21 5.12 -3.85
C ALA A 39 -9.52 6.15 -2.76
N ILE A 40 -8.50 6.71 -2.10
CA ILE A 40 -8.65 7.83 -1.14
C ILE A 40 -9.19 9.08 -1.85
N GLY A 41 -8.68 9.37 -3.06
CA GLY A 41 -9.12 10.50 -3.88
C GLY A 41 -8.87 11.84 -3.19
N THR A 42 -9.90 12.68 -3.11
CA THR A 42 -9.83 14.01 -2.50
C THR A 42 -10.02 14.02 -0.97
N ARG A 43 -10.30 12.86 -0.37
CA ARG A 43 -10.53 12.75 1.08
C ARG A 43 -9.21 12.95 1.83
N SER A 44 -9.30 13.49 3.04
CA SER A 44 -8.13 13.52 3.92
C SER A 44 -7.72 12.10 4.34
N ILE A 45 -6.42 11.88 4.54
CA ILE A 45 -5.91 10.58 5.00
C ILE A 45 -6.54 10.18 6.33
N ARG A 46 -6.78 11.14 7.23
CA ARG A 46 -7.45 10.89 8.52
C ARG A 46 -8.88 10.38 8.31
N SER A 47 -9.68 11.06 7.49
CA SER A 47 -11.05 10.64 7.19
C SER A 47 -11.09 9.25 6.54
N ALA A 48 -10.20 8.97 5.59
CA ALA A 48 -10.11 7.64 4.96
C ALA A 48 -9.75 6.54 5.98
N ALA A 49 -8.80 6.80 6.88
CA ALA A 49 -8.41 5.85 7.93
C ALA A 49 -9.57 5.58 8.92
N GLU A 50 -10.32 6.63 9.30
CA GLU A 50 -11.50 6.52 10.15
C GLU A 50 -12.58 5.65 9.50
N THR A 51 -12.89 5.87 8.21
CA THR A 51 -13.83 5.02 7.45
C THR A 51 -13.38 3.56 7.40
N CYS A 52 -12.07 3.30 7.35
CA CYS A 52 -11.51 1.94 7.36
C CYS A 52 -11.33 1.36 8.77
N GLY A 53 -11.71 2.09 9.83
CA GLY A 53 -11.56 1.64 11.21
C GLY A 53 -10.11 1.40 11.64
N MET A 54 -9.17 2.24 11.17
CA MET A 54 -7.74 2.10 11.47
C MET A 54 -7.05 3.42 11.84
N ASN A 55 -5.86 3.30 12.43
CA ASN A 55 -5.05 4.46 12.77
C ASN A 55 -4.50 5.14 11.50
N HIS A 56 -4.72 6.45 11.37
CA HIS A 56 -4.18 7.26 10.27
C HIS A 56 -2.65 7.14 10.11
N ALA A 57 -1.89 6.95 11.20
CA ALA A 57 -0.44 6.76 11.12
C ALA A 57 -0.06 5.47 10.36
N THR A 58 -0.87 4.41 10.49
CA THR A 58 -0.71 3.16 9.72
C THR A 58 -0.93 3.42 8.24
N LEU A 59 -2.01 4.14 7.89
CA LEU A 59 -2.33 4.49 6.51
C LEU A 59 -1.23 5.34 5.86
N ILE A 60 -0.71 6.34 6.59
CA ILE A 60 0.43 7.17 6.19
C ILE A 60 1.66 6.29 5.92
N GLY A 61 2.00 5.37 6.84
CA GLY A 61 3.14 4.46 6.68
C GLY A 61 3.05 3.57 5.44
N ILE A 62 1.85 3.15 5.05
CA ILE A 62 1.62 2.37 3.83
C ILE A 62 1.77 3.25 2.58
N LEU A 63 1.16 4.45 2.58
CA LEU A 63 1.24 5.40 1.46
C LEU A 63 2.66 5.88 1.15
N GLU A 64 3.51 5.93 2.17
CA GLU A 64 4.93 6.27 2.07
C GLU A 64 5.85 5.04 1.89
N GLY A 65 5.26 3.85 1.77
CA GLY A 65 5.98 2.61 1.53
C GLY A 65 6.90 2.19 2.67
N ARG A 66 6.66 2.66 3.89
CA ARG A 66 7.43 2.31 5.09
C ARG A 66 6.95 1.03 5.77
N ALA A 67 5.74 0.58 5.43
CA ALA A 67 5.11 -0.60 6.02
C ALA A 67 4.48 -1.49 4.95
N TRP A 68 4.64 -2.80 5.13
CA TRP A 68 3.85 -3.80 4.42
C TRP A 68 2.48 -3.89 5.10
N PRO A 69 1.35 -3.63 4.40
CA PRO A 69 0.04 -3.92 4.96
C PRO A 69 -0.11 -5.45 5.09
N ASP A 70 -0.69 -5.89 6.20
CA ASP A 70 -1.08 -7.29 6.38
C ASP A 70 -2.49 -7.56 5.81
N MET A 71 -2.92 -8.81 5.91
CA MET A 71 -4.22 -9.24 5.38
C MET A 71 -5.40 -8.52 6.04
N GLU A 72 -5.34 -8.27 7.34
CA GLU A 72 -6.39 -7.53 8.06
C GLU A 72 -6.47 -6.08 7.56
N THR A 73 -5.32 -5.45 7.40
CA THR A 73 -5.19 -4.08 6.90
C THR A 73 -5.74 -3.96 5.49
N ILE A 74 -5.38 -4.88 4.59
CA ILE A 74 -5.90 -4.91 3.22
C ILE A 74 -7.43 -5.06 3.24
N ALA A 75 -7.97 -6.02 3.99
CA ALA A 75 -9.41 -6.23 4.07
C ALA A 75 -10.17 -5.01 4.61
N LYS A 76 -9.62 -4.33 5.63
CA LYS A 76 -10.20 -3.09 6.16
C LYS A 76 -10.19 -1.96 5.13
N LEU A 77 -9.10 -1.79 4.40
CA LEU A 77 -8.98 -0.76 3.37
C LEU A 77 -9.94 -1.01 2.21
N GLU A 78 -9.99 -2.23 1.67
CA GLU A 78 -10.87 -2.56 0.55
C GLU A 78 -12.36 -2.42 0.94
N ARG A 79 -12.75 -2.89 2.14
CA ARG A 79 -14.12 -2.76 2.62
C ARG A 79 -14.50 -1.31 2.98
N GLY A 80 -13.57 -0.55 3.57
CA GLY A 80 -13.82 0.83 3.98
C GLY A 80 -13.85 1.81 2.82
N LEU A 81 -13.04 1.58 1.78
CA LEU A 81 -12.98 2.44 0.59
C LEU A 81 -13.87 1.95 -0.56
N ASP A 82 -14.49 0.78 -0.43
CA ASP A 82 -15.28 0.12 -1.48
C ASP A 82 -14.50 0.05 -2.81
N ALA A 83 -13.26 -0.43 -2.73
CA ALA A 83 -12.32 -0.44 -3.85
C ALA A 83 -11.44 -1.67 -3.84
N ALA A 84 -11.20 -2.25 -5.03
CA ALA A 84 -10.17 -3.27 -5.23
C ALA A 84 -8.79 -2.59 -5.22
N LEU A 85 -8.02 -2.83 -4.16
CA LEU A 85 -6.68 -2.29 -3.96
C LEU A 85 -5.60 -3.30 -4.34
N TRP A 86 -5.87 -4.59 -4.12
CA TRP A 86 -4.92 -5.64 -4.46
C TRP A 86 -4.67 -5.70 -5.97
N PRO A 87 -3.41 -5.70 -6.42
CA PRO A 87 -3.10 -5.84 -7.84
C PRO A 87 -3.51 -7.24 -8.33
N GLY A 88 -4.44 -7.30 -9.29
CA GLY A 88 -4.79 -8.56 -9.93
C GLY A 88 -3.60 -9.12 -10.73
N HIS A 89 -3.49 -10.45 -10.84
CA HIS A 89 -2.37 -11.12 -11.50
C HIS A 89 -2.15 -10.70 -12.96
N ASN A 90 -3.19 -10.24 -13.66
CA ASN A 90 -3.11 -9.75 -15.05
C ASN A 90 -2.63 -8.29 -15.17
N THR A 91 -2.39 -7.60 -14.05
CA THR A 91 -2.03 -6.17 -14.01
C THR A 91 -0.53 -5.95 -13.87
N LEU A 92 0.25 -7.00 -13.64
CA LEU A 92 1.69 -6.95 -13.34
C LEU A 92 2.55 -7.46 -14.51
N SER A 93 2.05 -7.31 -15.75
CA SER A 93 2.71 -7.78 -16.99
C SER A 93 3.91 -6.92 -17.39
#